data_AF-C9LU79-F1
#
_entry.id   AF-C9LU79-F1
#
_cell.length_a   1.000
_cell.length_b   1.000
_cell.length_c   1.000
_cell.angle_alpha   90.00
_cell.angle_beta   90.00
_cell.angle_gamma   90.00
#
_symmetry.space_group_name_H-M   'P 1'
#
loop_
_entity.id
_entity.type
_entity.pdbx_description
1 polymer ?
#
loop_
_entity_poly.entity_id
_entity_poly.type
_entity_poly.pdbx_seq_one_letter_code
_entity_poly.pdbx_strand_id
1 'polypeptide(L)' 'MAERIKCPVCGKFEFEERDDFEICDVCYWENDDLQRRNPDMSGANRMSLNEARQAYKEGRQIR' A
#
# COMPACT_ATOMS: atom_id res chain seq x y z
N MET A 1 16.45 7.08 12.63
CA MET A 1 15.23 7.89 12.43
C MET A 1 14.32 7.07 11.55
N ALA A 2 13.08 6.85 11.97
CA ALA A 2 12.07 6.19 11.17
C ALA A 2 11.81 7.02 9.89
N GLU A 3 11.82 6.36 8.73
CA GLU A 3 11.52 7.02 7.46
C GLU A 3 10.02 6.97 7.24
N ARG A 4 9.37 8.13 7.31
CA ARG A 4 7.94 8.24 7.03
C ARG A 4 7.68 8.06 5.54
N ILE A 5 6.73 7.21 5.21
CA ILE A 5 6.45 6.83 3.82
C ILE A 5 4.98 7.07 3.49
N LYS A 6 4.71 7.77 2.39
CA LYS A 6 3.35 7.92 1.89
C LYS A 6 2.83 6.60 1.37
N CYS A 7 1.54 6.35 1.60
CA CYS A 7 0.85 5.19 1.06
C CYS A 7 1.06 5.12 -0.46
N PRO A 8 1.65 4.01 -0.98
CA PRO A 8 2.05 3.91 -2.38
C PRO A 8 0.87 3.72 -3.33
N VAL A 9 -0.34 3.53 -2.78
CA VAL A 9 -1.60 3.40 -3.54
C VAL A 9 -2.33 4.73 -3.63
N CYS A 10 -2.70 5.31 -2.48
CA CYS A 10 -3.57 6.49 -2.45
C CYS A 10 -2.83 7.83 -2.29
N GLY A 11 -1.59 7.82 -1.78
CA GLY A 11 -0.79 9.02 -1.50
C GLY A 11 -1.31 9.94 -0.39
N LYS A 12 -2.41 9.58 0.29
CA LYS A 12 -3.12 10.41 1.28
C LYS A 12 -2.82 10.06 2.74
N PHE A 13 -2.30 8.87 2.99
CA PHE A 13 -1.87 8.39 4.30
C PHE A 13 -0.34 8.36 4.37
N GLU A 14 0.24 8.56 5.55
CA GLU A 14 1.69 8.52 5.80
C GLU A 14 1.95 7.51 6.92
N PHE A 15 2.70 6.46 6.59
CA PHE A 15 3.17 5.45 7.54
C PHE A 15 4.33 6.01 8.35
N GLU A 16 4.42 5.64 9.63
CA GLU A 16 5.52 6.08 10.49
C GLU A 16 6.84 5.41 10.10
N GLU A 17 6.77 4.14 9.67
CA GLU A 17 7.92 3.33 9.32
C GLU A 17 7.76 2.62 7.96
N ARG A 18 8.84 2.01 7.51
CA ARG A 18 8.96 1.44 6.16
C ARG A 18 8.26 0.09 6.01
N ASP A 19 8.07 -0.65 7.09
CA ASP A 19 7.58 -2.03 7.09
C ASP A 19 6.91 -2.32 8.45
N ASP A 20 6.03 -1.42 8.87
CA ASP A 20 5.30 -1.50 10.15
C ASP A 20 4.01 -2.32 10.07
N PHE A 21 3.67 -2.84 8.88
CA PHE A 21 2.42 -3.55 8.61
C PHE A 21 1.17 -2.73 8.96
N GLU A 22 1.29 -1.41 9.07
CA GLU A 22 0.16 -0.53 9.32
C GLU A 22 -0.76 -0.50 8.09
N ILE A 23 -2.06 -0.40 8.34
CA ILE A 23 -3.08 -0.36 7.30
C ILE A 23 -3.46 1.09 7.03
N CYS A 24 -3.35 1.51 5.78
CA CYS A 24 -3.77 2.84 5.35
C CYS A 24 -5.28 3.06 5.55
N ASP A 25 -5.66 3.99 6.42
CA ASP A 25 -7.08 4.31 6.72
C ASP A 25 -7.89 4.84 5.52
N VAL A 26 -7.22 5.19 4.42
CA VAL A 26 -7.87 5.76 3.24
C VAL A 26 -8.22 4.70 2.20
N CYS A 27 -7.32 3.76 1.95
CA CYS A 27 -7.48 2.76 0.89
C CYS A 27 -7.36 1.31 1.37
N TYR A 28 -7.01 1.08 2.64
CA TYR A 28 -6.84 -0.24 3.24
C TYR A 28 -5.66 -1.05 2.71
N TRP A 29 -4.68 -0.39 2.09
CA TRP A 29 -3.39 -1.01 1.76
C TRP A 29 -2.56 -1.20 3.03
N GLU A 30 -2.07 -2.41 3.25
CA GLU A 30 -1.12 -2.75 4.33
C GLU A 30 0.31 -2.41 3.91
N ASN A 31 1.06 -1.73 4.79
CA ASN A 31 2.43 -1.30 4.55
C ASN A 31 3.43 -2.46 4.61
N ASP A 32 3.54 -3.15 3.47
CA ASP A 32 4.43 -4.28 3.27
C ASP A 32 5.59 -3.88 2.32
N ASP A 33 6.84 -3.91 2.82
CA ASP A 33 8.04 -3.58 2.04
C ASP A 33 8.27 -4.58 0.91
N LEU A 34 7.88 -5.84 1.08
CA LEU A 34 8.08 -6.88 0.08
C LEU A 34 7.28 -6.59 -1.19
N GLN A 35 5.98 -6.28 -1.07
CA GLN A 35 5.11 -5.87 -2.17
C GLN A 35 5.45 -4.46 -2.68
N ARG A 36 6.01 -3.58 -1.84
CA ARG A 36 6.53 -2.30 -2.33
C ARG A 36 7.75 -2.47 -3.23
N ARG A 37 8.67 -3.38 -2.90
CA ARG A 37 9.85 -3.70 -3.72
C ARG A 37 9.50 -4.57 -4.93
N ASN A 38 8.44 -5.37 -4.84
CA ASN A 38 7.97 -6.27 -5.89
C ASN A 38 6.52 -5.92 -6.27
N PRO A 39 6.30 -4.82 -7.03
CA PRO A 39 4.99 -4.19 -7.19
C PRO A 39 3.96 -5.00 -7.98
N ASP A 40 4.41 -6.07 -8.67
CA ASP A 40 3.55 -7.00 -9.42
C ASP A 40 3.26 -8.29 -8.63
N MET A 41 3.76 -8.41 -7.40
CA MET A 41 3.55 -9.57 -6.54
C MET A 41 2.40 -9.32 -5.56
N SER A 42 1.54 -10.32 -5.35
CA SER A 42 0.59 -10.36 -4.24
C SER A 42 1.27 -10.86 -2.95
N GLY A 43 0.63 -10.67 -1.79
CA GLY A 43 1.23 -11.02 -0.50
C GLY A 43 0.29 -10.71 0.65
N ALA A 44 0.77 -9.93 1.62
CA ALA A 44 -0.06 -9.35 2.69
C ALA A 44 -1.34 -8.70 2.14
N ASN A 45 -1.21 -7.99 1.02
CA ASN A 45 -2.32 -7.46 0.26
C ASN A 45 -2.79 -8.47 -0.81
N ARG A 46 -4.11 -8.62 -0.93
CA ARG A 46 -4.76 -9.50 -1.92
C ARG A 46 -4.39 -9.14 -3.36
N MET A 47 -4.30 -7.85 -3.65
CA MET A 47 -3.82 -7.30 -4.92
C MET A 47 -2.32 -7.03 -4.83
N SER A 48 -1.62 -7.14 -5.96
CA SER A 48 -0.31 -6.51 -6.11
C SER A 48 -0.41 -4.99 -5.99
N LEU A 49 0.73 -4.32 -5.76
CA LEU A 49 0.75 -2.86 -5.63
C LEU A 49 0.26 -2.17 -6.91
N ASN A 50 0.62 -2.69 -8.08
CA ASN A 50 0.18 -2.12 -9.36
C ASN A 50 -1.33 -2.35 -9.60
N GLU A 51 -1.86 -3.53 -9.26
CA GLU A 51 -3.31 -3.79 -9.31
C GLU A 51 -4.09 -2.88 -8.36
N ALA A 52 -3.60 -2.71 -7.12
CA ALA A 52 -4.21 -1.82 -6.14
C ALA A 52 -4.20 -0.35 -6.59
N ARG A 53 -3.09 0.12 -7.19
CA ARG A 53 -3.01 1.46 -7.80
C ARG A 53 -4.04 1.65 -8.91
N GLN A 54 -4.22 0.65 -9.76
CA GLN A 54 -5.21 0.70 -10.84
C GLN A 54 -6.63 0.68 -10.29
N ALA A 55 -6.95 -0.25 -9.39
CA ALA A 55 -8.26 -0.36 -8.77
C ALA A 55 -8.65 0.91 -8.02
N TYR A 56 -7.72 1.52 -7.27
CA TYR A 56 -7.96 2.80 -6.59
C TYR A 56 -8.23 3.95 -7.57
N LYS A 57 -7.49 4.03 -8.68
CA LYS A 57 -7.74 5.03 -9.76
C LYS A 57 -9.12 4.86 -10.39
N GLU A 58 -9.61 3.62 -10.48
CA GLU A 58 -10.94 3.28 -11.01
C GLU A 58 -12.06 3.41 -9.97
N GLY A 59 -11.74 3.79 -8.73
CA GLY A 59 -12.73 3.90 -7.65
C GLY A 59 -13.21 2.56 -7.09
N ARG A 60 -12.50 1.46 -7.37
CA ARG A 60 -12.79 0.13 -6.84
C ARG A 60 -12.18 -0.05 -5.44
N GLN A 61 -12.81 -0.89 -4.63
CA GLN A 61 -12.24 -1.35 -3.36
C GLN A 61 -11.06 -2.29 -3.62
N ILE A 62 -9.98 -2.15 -2.82
CA ILE A 62 -8.74 -2.94 -2.96
C ILE A 62 -8.54 -3.99 -1.85
N ARG A 63 -9.48 -4.06 -0.90
CA ARG A 63 -9.47 -5.01 0.23
C ARG A 63 -10.28 -6.27 -0.11
#